data_AF-A0A7K0E1X1-F1
#
_entry.id   AF-A0A7K0E1X1-F1
#
_cell.length_a   1.000
_cell.length_b   1.000
_cell.length_c   1.000
_cell.angle_alpha   90.00
_cell.angle_beta   90.00
_cell.angle_gamma   90.00
#
_symmetry.space_group_name_H-M   'P 1'
#
loop_
_entity.id
_entity.type
_entity.pdbx_description
1 polymer ?
#
loop_
_entity_poly.entity_id
_entity_poly.type
_entity_poly.pdbx_seq_one_letter_code
_entity_poly.pdbx_strand_id
1 'polypeptide(L)' 'MVEQYVSQALDMAEYAYILDRGTVSFGGRAAELDADTVVERYLSQGHA' A
#
# COMPACT_ATOMS: atom_id res chain seq x y z
N MET A 1 2.72 7.82 -11.80
CA MET A 1 2.69 9.06 -10.97
C MET A 1 1.75 8.88 -9.76
N VAL A 2 1.64 7.67 -9.22
CA VAL A 2 0.97 7.42 -7.93
C VAL A 2 1.95 6.69 -7.01
N GLU A 3 2.83 5.84 -7.56
CA GLU A 3 3.85 5.12 -6.78
C GLU A 3 4.75 6.05 -5.96
N GLN A 4 5.20 7.17 -6.53
CA GLN A 4 6.09 8.11 -5.83
C GLN A 4 5.47 8.70 -4.56
N TYR A 5 4.15 8.83 -4.51
CA TYR A 5 3.46 9.33 -3.32
C TYR A 5 3.28 8.26 -2.25
N VAL A 6 3.15 6.99 -2.67
CA VAL A 6 3.01 5.85 -1.74
C VAL A 6 4.31 5.64 -0.98
N SER A 7 5.46 5.65 -1.67
CA SER A 7 6.77 5.51 -1.02
C SER A 7 7.02 6.61 0.00
N GLN A 8 6.77 7.86 -0.36
CA GLN A 8 6.95 8.98 0.57
C GLN A 8 5.99 8.91 1.77
N ALA A 9 4.75 8.49 1.57
CA ALA A 9 3.78 8.35 2.65
C ALA A 9 4.17 7.23 3.63
N LEU A 10 4.68 6.10 3.12
CA LEU A 10 5.16 4.99 3.95
C LEU A 10 6.39 5.39 4.78
N ASP A 11 7.31 6.17 4.19
CA ASP A 11 8.53 6.61 4.87
C ASP A 11 8.24 7.57 6.04
N MET A 12 7.13 8.30 5.97
CA MET A 12 6.69 9.24 7.00
C MET A 12 5.76 8.62 8.06
N ALA A 13 5.20 7.43 7.79
CA ALA A 13 4.19 6.82 8.63
C ALA A 13 4.78 5.78 9.59
N GLU A 14 4.19 5.65 10.79
CA GLU A 14 4.53 4.55 11.70
C GLU A 14 3.71 3.29 11.39
N TYR A 15 2.46 3.48 10.98
CA TYR A 15 1.52 2.41 10.63
C TYR A 15 0.84 2.72 9.30
N ALA A 16 0.53 1.67 8.56
CA ALA A 16 -0.22 1.77 7.33
C ALA A 16 -1.23 0.62 7.19
N TYR A 17 -2.33 0.94 6.52
CA TYR A 17 -3.44 0.04 6.27
C TYR A 17 -3.76 0.07 4.78
N ILE A 18 -3.90 -1.10 4.18
CA ILE A 18 -4.37 -1.23 2.79
C ILE A 18 -5.85 -1.57 2.85
N LEU A 19 -6.65 -0.69 2.26
CA LEU A 19 -8.07 -0.92 2.09
C LEU A 19 -8.34 -1.48 0.70
N ASP A 20 -9.03 -2.60 0.65
CA ASP A 20 -9.48 -3.26 -0.57
C ASP A 20 -10.98 -3.52 -0.46
N ARG A 21 -11.77 -2.87 -1.33
CA ARG A 21 -13.22 -3.08 -1.48
C ARG A 21 -13.98 -3.14 -0.13
N GLY A 22 -13.67 -2.21 0.77
CA GLY A 22 -14.30 -2.12 2.08
C GLY A 22 -13.76 -3.08 3.15
N THR A 23 -12.72 -3.86 2.82
CA THR A 23 -12.01 -4.75 3.73
C THR A 23 -10.57 -4.26 3.92
N VAL A 24 -10.04 -4.34 5.13
CA VAL A 24 -8.61 -4.10 5.38
C VAL A 24 -7.84 -5.37 4.99
N SER A 25 -7.10 -5.32 3.89
CA SER A 25 -6.32 -6.45 3.39
C SER A 25 -4.92 -6.53 4.01
N PHE A 26 -4.44 -5.42 4.59
CA PHE A 26 -3.22 -5.37 5.38
C PHE A 26 -3.33 -4.28 6.45
N GLY A 27 -2.80 -4.55 7.65
CA GLY A 27 -2.60 -3.55 8.70
C GLY A 27 -1.37 -3.92 9.51
N GLY A 28 -0.42 -3.00 9.64
CA GLY A 28 0.86 -3.25 10.29
C GLY A 28 1.75 -2.02 10.32
N ARG A 29 3.02 -2.20 10.68
CA ARG A 29 3.98 -1.09 10.63
C ARG A 29 4.23 -0.70 9.18
N ALA A 30 4.35 0.59 8.93
CA ALA A 30 4.67 1.06 7.58
C ALA A 30 6.02 0.51 7.09
N ALA A 31 6.99 0.33 7.99
CA ALA A 31 8.29 -0.29 7.70
C ALA A 31 8.21 -1.77 7.30
N GLU A 32 7.09 -2.45 7.57
CA GLU A 32 6.85 -3.84 7.12
C GLU A 32 6.27 -3.89 5.69
N LEU A 33 5.91 -2.74 5.13
CA LEU A 33 5.37 -2.62 3.78
C LEU A 33 6.45 -2.20 2.80
N ASP A 34 6.57 -2.99 1.74
CA ASP A 34 7.36 -2.65 0.58
C ASP A 34 6.48 -1.95 -0.46
N ALA A 35 6.91 -0.76 -0.91
CA ALA A 35 6.10 0.10 -1.77
C ALA A 35 5.78 -0.56 -3.12
N ASP A 36 6.72 -1.31 -3.69
CA ASP A 36 6.51 -2.06 -4.93
C ASP A 36 5.46 -3.15 -4.73
N THR A 37 5.51 -3.88 -3.61
CA THR A 37 4.51 -4.87 -3.24
C THR A 37 3.11 -4.27 -3.03
N VAL A 38 3.02 -3.08 -2.44
CA VAL A 38 1.74 -2.36 -2.26
C VAL A 38 1.14 -1.99 -3.61
N VAL A 39 1.96 -1.44 -4.50
CA VAL A 39 1.55 -1.04 -5.84
C VAL A 39 1.14 -2.26 -6.67
N GLU A 40 1.90 -3.35 -6.64
CA GLU A 40 1.53 -4.60 -7.32
C GLU A 40 0.20 -5.16 -6.84
N ARG A 41 -0.06 -5.14 -5.52
CA ARG A 41 -1.35 -5.60 -4.98
C ARG A 41 -2.50 -4.67 -5.34
N TYR A 42 -2.25 -3.37 -5.39
CA TYR A 42 -3.24 -2.39 -5.81
C TYR A 42 -3.53 -2.45 -7.32
N LEU A 43 -2.50 -2.65 -8.16
CA LEU A 43 -2.62 -2.67 -9.62
C LEU A 43 -3.06 -4.03 -10.18
N SER A 44 -2.63 -5.16 -9.60
CA SER A 44 -2.97 -6.51 -10.09
C SER A 44 -4.47 -6.82 -10.00
N GLN A 45 -5.22 -6.15 -9.12
CA GLN A 45 -6.66 -6.37 -8.96
C GLN A 45 -7.53 -5.39 -9.77
N GLY A 46 -6.89 -4.50 -10.54
CA GLY A 46 -7.54 -3.59 -11.52
C GLY A 46 -7.67 -4.17 -12.93
N HIS A 47 -7.05 -5.32 -13.22
CA HIS A 47 -7.23 -6.07 -14.46
C HIS A 47 -7.87 -7.44 -14.18
N ALA A 48 -9.20 -7.46 -14.16
CA ALA A 48 -10.02 -8.64 -14.41
C ALA A 48 -11.17 -8.25 -15.35
#